data_AF-A0A2E4JGT9-F1
#
_entry.id   AF-A0A2E4JGT9-F1
#
_cell.length_a   1.000
_cell.length_b   1.000
_cell.length_c   1.000
_cell.angle_alpha   90.00
_cell.angle_beta   90.00
_cell.angle_gamma   90.00
#
_symmetry.space_group_name_H-M   'P 1'
#
loop_
_entity.id
_entity.type
_entity.pdbx_description
1 polymer ?
#
loop_
_entity_poly.entity_id
_entity_poly.type
_entity_poly.pdbx_seq_one_letter_code
_entity_poly.pdbx_strand_id
1 'polypeptide(L)'
;MLRRRVVLPCLLLVVGAMGAVSCGGGGGSASPMAPTLTATTTSTTTATTSSLGVCGISAMAASVTPTFEVITIPTGDPLAEAATKCIRVFGVMVMANKVGVDITDAKLKHAATIAAEWLDNNEDGIVDDSAVNNSLLERTATVVVINGSDDLHFFMVRAGWLVQQNAQEVGVLEMAPDNCKGCGAWRKFPVNSRHLPGQRVVHL
;
A
#
# COMPACT_ATOMS: atom_id res chain seq x y z
N MET A 1 -28.40 -44.20 -17.12
CA MET A 1 -29.47 -43.28 -17.55
C MET A 1 -28.86 -41.91 -17.80
N LEU A 2 -29.34 -41.25 -18.85
CA LEU A 2 -28.61 -40.32 -19.71
C LEU A 2 -28.55 -38.89 -19.15
N ARG A 3 -27.36 -38.26 -19.21
CA ARG A 3 -27.09 -36.85 -18.88
C ARG A 3 -27.99 -35.91 -19.70
N ARG A 4 -28.67 -34.95 -19.06
CA ARG A 4 -29.17 -33.73 -19.72
C ARG A 4 -28.35 -32.54 -19.25
N ARG A 5 -27.36 -32.17 -20.06
CA ARG A 5 -26.71 -30.85 -20.02
C ARG A 5 -27.63 -29.88 -20.76
N VAL A 6 -28.10 -28.86 -20.05
CA VAL A 6 -28.85 -27.74 -20.64
C VAL A 6 -27.81 -26.78 -21.22
N VAL A 7 -27.76 -26.70 -22.55
CA VAL A 7 -26.95 -25.74 -23.29
C VAL A 7 -27.85 -24.54 -23.57
N LEU A 8 -27.56 -23.41 -22.94
CA LEU A 8 -28.24 -22.13 -23.19
C LEU A 8 -27.48 -21.40 -24.32
N PRO A 9 -28.13 -21.03 -25.43
CA PRO A 9 -27.43 -20.43 -26.56
C PRO A 9 -27.11 -18.95 -26.32
N CYS A 10 -25.89 -18.61 -26.68
CA CYS A 10 -25.30 -17.28 -26.82
C CYS A 10 -26.11 -16.45 -27.83
N LEU A 11 -26.65 -15.31 -27.40
CA LEU A 11 -27.27 -14.31 -28.28
C LEU A 11 -26.27 -13.16 -28.48
N LEU A 12 -25.51 -13.22 -29.58
CA LEU A 12 -24.71 -12.11 -30.09
C LEU A 12 -25.63 -11.12 -30.81
N LEU A 13 -25.69 -9.88 -30.32
CA LEU A 13 -26.21 -8.74 -31.06
C LEU A 13 -25.04 -7.80 -31.40
N VAL A 14 -24.70 -7.77 -32.69
CA VAL A 14 -23.79 -6.84 -33.34
C VAL A 14 -24.64 -5.92 -34.21
N VAL A 15 -24.75 -4.62 -33.91
CA VAL A 15 -24.99 -3.47 -34.81
C VAL A 15 -24.78 -2.20 -33.93
N GLY A 16 -24.09 -1.13 -34.27
CA GLY A 16 -23.43 -0.70 -35.50
C GLY A 16 -22.67 0.61 -35.25
N ALA A 17 -21.68 0.89 -36.10
CA ALA A 17 -20.89 2.11 -36.13
C ALA A 17 -21.53 3.17 -37.04
N MET A 18 -21.41 4.46 -36.70
CA MET A 18 -21.42 5.70 -37.52
C MET A 18 -21.76 6.89 -36.59
N GLY A 19 -21.09 8.05 -36.55
CA GLY A 19 -19.96 8.58 -37.32
C GLY A 19 -19.54 9.98 -36.84
N ALA A 20 -18.43 10.44 -37.41
CA ALA A 20 -17.95 11.80 -37.73
C ALA A 20 -17.92 12.96 -36.69
N VAL A 21 -16.68 13.40 -36.43
CA VAL A 21 -16.12 14.76 -36.60
C VAL A 21 -16.95 15.97 -36.15
N SER A 22 -16.40 16.72 -35.19
CA SER A 22 -16.47 18.18 -35.17
C SER A 22 -15.19 18.78 -34.56
N CYS A 23 -14.41 19.46 -35.40
CA CYS A 23 -13.39 20.42 -34.99
C CYS A 23 -14.07 21.78 -34.79
N GLY A 24 -13.86 22.40 -33.63
CA GLY A 24 -14.25 23.77 -33.36
C GLY A 24 -13.19 24.47 -32.53
N GLY A 25 -12.30 25.19 -33.20
CA GLY A 25 -11.35 26.11 -32.57
C GLY A 25 -12.01 27.43 -32.22
N GLY A 26 -11.63 28.00 -31.09
CA GLY A 26 -12.03 29.34 -30.65
C GLY A 26 -11.03 29.86 -29.62
N GLY A 27 -10.12 30.71 -30.08
CA GLY A 27 -9.17 31.40 -29.21
C GLY A 27 -9.85 32.49 -28.39
N GLY A 28 -9.47 32.57 -27.12
CA GLY A 28 -9.82 33.66 -26.21
C GLY A 28 -8.72 33.81 -25.17
N SER A 29 -7.88 34.83 -25.33
CA SER A 29 -6.95 35.28 -24.30
C SER A 29 -7.73 35.86 -23.12
N ALA A 30 -7.61 35.23 -21.95
CA ALA A 30 -7.89 35.87 -20.66
C ALA A 30 -6.80 35.45 -19.67
N SER A 31 -6.01 36.43 -19.24
CA SER A 31 -5.03 36.34 -18.16
C SER A 31 -5.73 36.22 -16.79
N PRO A 32 -5.00 35.85 -15.71
CA PRO A 32 -5.52 34.99 -14.65
C PRO A 32 -6.35 35.76 -13.62
N MET A 33 -7.51 35.21 -13.25
CA MET A 33 -8.21 35.58 -12.02
C MET A 33 -7.68 34.74 -10.86
N ALA A 34 -7.46 35.43 -9.74
CA ALA A 34 -7.00 34.93 -8.44
C ALA A 34 -7.75 33.68 -7.94
N PRO A 35 -7.13 32.88 -7.05
CA PRO A 35 -7.73 31.64 -6.55
C PRO A 35 -9.00 31.95 -5.74
N THR A 36 -10.12 31.44 -6.25
CA THR A 36 -11.35 31.30 -5.49
C THR A 36 -11.09 30.30 -4.38
N LEU A 37 -11.35 30.70 -3.13
CA LEU A 37 -11.33 29.83 -1.97
C LEU A 37 -12.37 28.72 -2.19
N THR A 38 -11.92 27.56 -2.66
CA THR A 38 -12.70 26.33 -2.68
C THR A 38 -13.01 25.97 -1.23
N ALA A 39 -14.28 26.10 -0.85
CA ALA A 39 -14.77 25.62 0.42
C ALA A 39 -14.41 24.12 0.55
N THR A 40 -13.61 23.82 1.57
CA THR A 40 -13.35 22.48 2.06
C THR A 40 -14.69 21.78 2.29
N THR A 41 -15.04 20.83 1.42
CA THR A 41 -16.06 19.85 1.76
C THR A 41 -15.45 18.98 2.83
N THR A 42 -15.71 19.33 4.09
CA THR A 42 -15.49 18.45 5.23
C THR A 42 -16.35 17.22 5.00
N SER A 43 -15.72 16.16 4.49
CA SER A 43 -16.28 14.82 4.46
C SER A 43 -16.45 14.36 5.90
N THR A 44 -17.59 14.69 6.50
CA THR A 44 -18.02 14.08 7.76
C THR A 44 -18.45 12.65 7.45
N THR A 45 -17.47 11.74 7.43
CA THR A 45 -17.73 10.31 7.30
C THR A 45 -18.40 9.85 8.57
N THR A 46 -19.71 9.58 8.51
CA THR A 46 -20.45 8.91 9.57
C THR A 46 -19.79 7.56 9.86
N ALA A 47 -19.18 7.45 11.03
CA ALA A 47 -18.46 6.26 11.47
C ALA A 47 -19.43 5.11 11.71
N THR A 48 -19.51 4.18 10.76
CA THR A 48 -19.86 2.79 11.08
C THR A 48 -18.72 2.28 11.95
N THR A 49 -18.98 2.06 13.24
CA THR A 49 -17.99 1.57 14.21
C THR A 49 -17.52 0.16 13.81
N SER A 50 -16.53 0.09 12.93
CA SER A 50 -15.75 -1.12 12.69
C SER A 50 -15.01 -1.49 13.96
N SER A 51 -14.90 -2.78 14.28
CA SER A 51 -14.10 -3.29 15.40
C SER A 51 -12.61 -2.91 15.28
N LEU A 52 -12.18 -2.50 14.09
CA LEU A 52 -10.83 -2.05 13.74
C LEU A 52 -10.70 -0.51 13.78
N GLY A 53 -11.70 0.18 14.32
CA GLY A 53 -11.68 1.63 14.44
C GLY A 53 -11.58 2.35 13.09
N VAL A 54 -10.81 3.44 13.05
CA VAL A 54 -10.69 4.31 11.86
C VAL A 54 -9.94 3.66 10.70
N CYS A 55 -9.13 2.63 10.96
CA CYS A 55 -8.39 1.90 9.93
C CYS A 55 -9.21 0.80 9.26
N GLY A 56 -10.38 0.46 9.83
CA GLY A 56 -11.25 -0.58 9.31
C GLY A 56 -11.63 -0.37 7.85
N ILE A 57 -11.61 -1.47 7.10
CA ILE A 57 -11.97 -1.50 5.69
C ILE A 57 -13.34 -2.15 5.55
N SER A 58 -14.27 -1.45 4.89
CA SER A 58 -15.55 -2.04 4.51
C SER A 58 -15.42 -2.73 3.15
N ALA A 59 -16.32 -3.68 2.84
CA ALA A 59 -16.35 -4.32 1.52
C ALA A 59 -16.45 -3.31 0.36
N MET A 60 -17.18 -2.20 0.59
CA MET A 60 -17.25 -1.10 -0.38
C MET A 60 -15.90 -0.42 -0.56
N ALA A 61 -15.22 -0.07 0.54
CA ALA A 61 -13.91 0.59 0.48
C ALA A 61 -12.82 -0.31 -0.13
N ALA A 62 -12.95 -1.63 0.01
CA ALA A 62 -11.97 -2.58 -0.53
C ALA A 62 -11.95 -2.67 -2.05
N SER A 63 -12.97 -2.16 -2.74
CA SER A 63 -13.08 -2.15 -4.20
C SER A 63 -12.87 -0.77 -4.82
N VAL A 64 -12.52 0.23 -4.00
CA VAL A 64 -12.29 1.61 -4.45
C VAL A 64 -10.78 1.83 -4.59
N THR A 65 -10.39 2.50 -5.67
CA THR A 65 -9.00 2.90 -5.89
C THR A 65 -8.45 3.68 -4.68
N PRO A 66 -7.30 3.26 -4.10
CA PRO A 66 -6.79 3.88 -2.89
C PRO A 66 -6.34 5.33 -3.13
N THR A 67 -6.71 6.23 -2.21
CA THR A 67 -6.31 7.65 -2.26
C THR A 67 -4.95 7.93 -1.61
N PHE A 68 -4.35 6.93 -0.97
CA PHE A 68 -3.14 7.03 -0.14
C PHE A 68 -3.20 8.12 0.94
N GLU A 69 -4.41 8.46 1.39
CA GLU A 69 -4.62 9.37 2.50
C GLU A 69 -4.15 8.72 3.81
N VAL A 70 -3.33 9.45 4.55
CA VAL A 70 -2.82 9.02 5.85
C VAL A 70 -3.86 9.31 6.91
N ILE A 71 -4.41 8.26 7.50
CA ILE A 71 -5.37 8.34 8.59
C ILE A 71 -4.58 8.29 9.89
N THR A 72 -4.68 9.33 10.71
CA THR A 72 -4.11 9.32 12.07
C THR A 72 -5.04 8.58 13.01
N ILE A 73 -4.50 7.67 13.81
CA ILE A 73 -5.28 6.86 14.75
C ILE A 73 -5.49 7.68 16.03
N PRO A 74 -6.74 8.04 16.37
CA PRO A 74 -7.00 8.88 17.54
C PRO A 74 -6.82 8.08 18.84
N THR A 75 -6.64 8.79 19.95
CA THR A 75 -6.65 8.17 21.28
C THR A 75 -8.02 7.54 21.55
N GLY A 76 -8.04 6.30 22.03
CA GLY A 76 -9.27 5.54 22.28
C GLY A 76 -9.69 4.62 21.13
N ASP A 77 -9.03 4.71 19.97
CA ASP A 77 -9.19 3.71 18.91
C ASP A 77 -8.61 2.35 19.36
N PRO A 78 -9.24 1.21 19.01
CA PRO A 78 -8.72 -0.13 19.36
C PRO A 78 -7.28 -0.37 18.92
N LEU A 79 -6.85 0.24 17.82
CA LEU A 79 -5.49 0.08 17.28
C LEU A 79 -4.49 1.09 17.86
N ALA A 80 -4.95 2.08 18.63
CA ALA A 80 -4.10 3.15 19.14
C ALA A 80 -2.99 2.66 20.07
N GLU A 81 -3.09 1.46 20.64
CA GLU A 81 -2.01 0.87 21.45
C GLU A 81 -0.86 0.29 20.62
N ALA A 82 -1.11 -0.06 19.35
CA ALA A 82 -0.16 -0.75 18.48
C ALA A 82 0.37 0.12 17.33
N ALA A 83 -0.44 1.06 16.84
CA ALA A 83 -0.13 1.87 15.66
C ALA A 83 -0.45 3.35 15.85
N THR A 84 0.21 4.22 15.09
CA THR A 84 -0.01 5.69 15.10
C THR A 84 -0.86 6.16 13.93
N LYS A 85 -0.69 5.53 12.76
CA LYS A 85 -1.29 5.94 11.50
C LYS A 85 -1.57 4.72 10.63
N CYS A 86 -2.48 4.86 9.67
CA CYS A 86 -2.75 3.83 8.68
C CYS A 86 -3.15 4.41 7.32
N ILE A 87 -3.05 3.57 6.30
CA ILE A 87 -3.61 3.79 4.95
C ILE A 87 -4.40 2.52 4.62
N ARG A 88 -5.56 2.69 3.97
CA ARG A 88 -6.38 1.59 3.48
C ARG A 88 -6.07 1.38 2.00
N VAL A 89 -5.69 0.16 1.63
CA VAL A 89 -5.33 -0.22 0.27
C VAL A 89 -6.14 -1.43 -0.11
N PHE A 90 -7.21 -1.23 -0.86
CA PHE A 90 -8.18 -2.29 -1.18
C PHE A 90 -8.56 -3.08 0.09
N GLY A 91 -8.41 -4.40 0.12
CA GLY A 91 -8.66 -5.27 1.28
C GLY A 91 -7.54 -5.30 2.35
N VAL A 92 -6.49 -4.49 2.24
CA VAL A 92 -5.30 -4.52 3.11
C VAL A 92 -5.16 -3.23 3.91
N MET A 93 -4.93 -3.36 5.21
CA MET A 93 -4.55 -2.23 6.06
C MET A 93 -3.03 -2.07 6.08
N VAL A 94 -2.51 -0.88 5.84
CA VAL A 94 -1.09 -0.57 5.96
C VAL A 94 -0.89 0.35 7.17
N MET A 95 -0.14 -0.08 8.18
CA MET A 95 -0.04 0.60 9.48
C MET A 95 1.39 1.01 9.82
N ALA A 96 1.51 2.17 10.47
CA ALA A 96 2.74 2.62 11.10
C ALA A 96 2.81 2.09 12.53
N ASN A 97 3.83 1.28 12.83
CA ASN A 97 4.07 0.81 14.18
C ASN A 97 4.27 1.99 15.16
N LYS A 98 3.79 1.82 16.39
CA LYS A 98 3.83 2.87 17.42
C LYS A 98 5.16 2.96 18.17
N VAL A 99 5.91 1.86 18.27
CA VAL A 99 7.18 1.85 19.00
C VAL A 99 8.36 2.20 18.08
N GLY A 100 9.41 2.78 18.67
CA GLY A 100 10.61 3.18 17.95
C GLY A 100 10.51 4.59 17.37
N VAL A 101 11.20 4.81 16.25
CA VAL A 101 11.18 6.10 15.53
C VAL A 101 9.85 6.23 14.80
N ASP A 102 9.22 7.42 14.86
CA ASP A 102 7.97 7.65 14.15
C ASP A 102 8.13 7.36 12.64
N ILE A 103 7.21 6.54 12.12
CA ILE A 103 7.19 6.20 10.71
C ILE A 103 6.62 7.40 9.96
N THR A 104 7.48 8.03 9.16
CA THR A 104 7.10 9.18 8.33
C THR A 104 5.99 8.78 7.34
N ASP A 105 5.09 9.71 7.04
CA ASP A 105 4.03 9.52 6.06
C ASP A 105 4.55 9.05 4.69
N ALA A 106 5.74 9.51 4.28
CA ALA A 106 6.37 9.08 3.02
C ALA A 106 6.68 7.57 2.99
N LYS A 107 7.18 7.01 4.10
CA LYS A 107 7.46 5.58 4.24
C LYS A 107 6.17 4.76 4.28
N LEU A 108 5.17 5.24 5.01
CA LEU A 108 3.87 4.60 5.07
C LEU A 108 3.17 4.60 3.71
N LYS A 109 3.20 5.73 2.99
CA LYS A 109 2.69 5.85 1.62
C LYS A 109 3.46 4.95 0.65
N HIS A 110 4.78 4.89 0.76
CA HIS A 110 5.58 3.99 -0.09
C HIS A 110 5.14 2.53 0.06
N ALA A 111 5.03 2.03 1.29
CA ALA A 111 4.53 0.67 1.54
C ALA A 111 3.10 0.47 1.00
N ALA A 112 2.24 1.48 1.14
CA ALA A 112 0.88 1.44 0.61
C ALA A 112 0.83 1.42 -0.92
N THR A 113 1.68 2.19 -1.59
CA THR A 113 1.81 2.20 -3.06
C THR A 113 2.25 0.83 -3.57
N ILE A 114 3.29 0.23 -2.97
CA ILE A 114 3.73 -1.12 -3.36
C ILE A 114 2.62 -2.16 -3.13
N ALA A 115 1.86 -2.05 -2.03
CA ALA A 115 0.71 -2.93 -1.80
C ALA A 115 -0.41 -2.75 -2.84
N ALA A 116 -0.62 -1.53 -3.34
CA ALA A 116 -1.58 -1.24 -4.39
C ALA A 116 -1.12 -1.81 -5.74
N GLU A 117 0.11 -1.52 -6.16
CA GLU A 117 0.73 -2.04 -7.39
C GLU A 117 0.80 -3.57 -7.42
N TRP A 118 0.89 -4.21 -6.24
CA TRP A 118 0.88 -5.68 -6.16
C TRP A 118 -0.52 -6.28 -6.39
N LEU A 119 -1.58 -5.58 -5.98
CA LEU A 119 -2.97 -6.02 -6.13
C LEU A 119 -3.58 -5.61 -7.48
N ASP A 120 -3.16 -4.46 -7.99
CA ASP A 120 -3.55 -3.85 -9.26
C ASP A 120 -2.27 -3.69 -10.09
N ASN A 121 -1.82 -4.80 -10.69
CA ASN A 121 -0.56 -4.89 -11.43
C ASN A 121 -0.64 -4.26 -12.83
N ASN A 122 -1.86 -4.03 -13.32
CA ASN A 122 -2.12 -3.38 -14.60
C ASN A 122 -2.37 -1.86 -14.44
N GLU A 123 -2.44 -1.39 -13.19
CA GLU A 123 -2.64 0.01 -12.76
C GLU A 123 -3.92 0.66 -13.32
N ASP A 124 -4.97 -0.12 -13.54
CA ASP A 124 -6.27 0.39 -14.03
C ASP A 124 -7.18 0.94 -12.91
N GLY A 125 -6.72 0.84 -11.66
CA GLY A 125 -7.42 1.28 -10.46
C GLY A 125 -8.33 0.23 -9.84
N ILE A 126 -8.33 -0.99 -10.37
CA ILE A 126 -9.14 -2.14 -9.93
C ILE A 126 -8.23 -3.30 -9.57
N VAL A 127 -8.57 -4.02 -8.50
CA VAL A 127 -7.81 -5.23 -8.13
C VAL A 127 -7.97 -6.32 -9.20
N ASP A 128 -6.84 -6.85 -9.69
CA ASP A 128 -6.83 -7.87 -10.74
C ASP A 128 -7.44 -9.21 -10.27
N ASP A 129 -7.16 -9.61 -9.03
CA ASP A 129 -7.71 -10.81 -8.41
C ASP A 129 -8.64 -10.47 -7.24
N SER A 130 -9.92 -10.33 -7.58
CA SER A 130 -10.98 -10.07 -6.59
C SER A 130 -11.12 -11.16 -5.53
N ALA A 131 -10.79 -12.43 -5.83
CA ALA A 131 -10.88 -13.51 -4.86
C ALA A 131 -9.76 -13.40 -3.81
N VAL A 132 -8.56 -13.00 -4.24
CA VAL A 132 -7.46 -12.65 -3.33
C VAL A 132 -7.83 -11.43 -2.49
N ASN A 133 -8.36 -10.37 -3.09
CA ASN A 133 -8.77 -9.16 -2.35
C ASN A 133 -9.81 -9.47 -1.26
N ASN A 134 -10.83 -10.27 -1.59
CA ASN A 134 -11.85 -10.68 -0.64
C ASN A 134 -11.26 -11.50 0.50
N SER A 135 -10.33 -12.41 0.19
CA SER A 135 -9.63 -13.21 1.20
C SER A 135 -8.79 -12.34 2.14
N LEU A 136 -8.13 -11.31 1.62
CA LEU A 136 -7.35 -10.35 2.42
C LEU A 136 -8.26 -9.53 3.33
N LEU A 137 -9.39 -9.05 2.80
CA LEU A 137 -10.38 -8.32 3.58
C LEU A 137 -10.98 -9.17 4.72
N GLU A 138 -11.43 -10.39 4.42
CA GLU A 138 -12.03 -11.32 5.39
C GLU A 138 -11.05 -11.68 6.52
N ARG A 139 -9.77 -11.79 6.19
CA ARG A 139 -8.69 -12.13 7.13
C ARG A 139 -8.11 -10.91 7.83
N THR A 140 -8.58 -9.70 7.53
CA THR A 140 -8.03 -8.47 8.12
C THR A 140 -6.53 -8.35 7.84
N ALA A 141 -6.13 -8.64 6.60
CA ALA A 141 -4.74 -8.61 6.17
C ALA A 141 -4.11 -7.23 6.46
N THR A 142 -2.98 -7.26 7.13
CA THR A 142 -2.31 -6.04 7.61
C THR A 142 -0.84 -6.07 7.22
N VAL A 143 -0.35 -4.96 6.67
CA VAL A 143 1.08 -4.69 6.51
C VAL A 143 1.49 -3.72 7.61
N VAL A 144 2.50 -4.07 8.39
CA VAL A 144 2.99 -3.24 9.49
C VAL A 144 4.39 -2.73 9.14
N VAL A 145 4.50 -1.41 9.02
CA VAL A 145 5.78 -0.73 8.78
C VAL A 145 6.49 -0.57 10.11
N ILE A 146 7.67 -1.18 10.24
CA ILE A 146 8.44 -1.30 11.49
C ILE A 146 9.85 -0.74 11.35
N ASN A 147 10.50 -0.41 12.46
CA ASN A 147 11.90 0.01 12.50
C ASN A 147 12.85 -1.15 12.77
N GLY A 148 12.49 -2.08 13.66
CA GLY A 148 13.37 -3.19 14.07
C GLY A 148 12.62 -4.49 14.29
N SER A 149 13.34 -5.61 14.36
CA SER A 149 12.77 -6.97 14.40
C SER A 149 11.81 -7.25 15.56
N ASP A 150 11.93 -6.54 16.68
CA ASP A 150 11.06 -6.75 17.85
C ASP A 150 9.74 -5.96 17.76
N ASP A 151 9.63 -5.05 16.80
CA ASP A 151 8.47 -4.17 16.62
C ASP A 151 7.22 -4.94 16.18
N LEU A 152 7.38 -5.95 15.33
CA LEU A 152 6.25 -6.79 14.94
C LEU A 152 5.70 -7.57 16.14
N HIS A 153 6.58 -8.08 17.01
CA HIS A 153 6.13 -8.73 18.24
C HIS A 153 5.36 -7.75 19.15
N PHE A 154 5.85 -6.51 19.30
CA PHE A 154 5.11 -5.46 20.01
C PHE A 154 3.72 -5.24 19.40
N PHE A 155 3.63 -5.10 18.08
CA PHE A 155 2.36 -4.91 17.37
C PHE A 155 1.41 -6.09 17.61
N MET A 156 1.90 -7.32 17.48
CA MET A 156 1.08 -8.53 17.62
C MET A 156 0.58 -8.75 19.05
N VAL A 157 1.38 -8.40 20.07
CA VAL A 157 0.93 -8.43 21.47
C VAL A 157 -0.22 -7.44 21.74
N ARG A 158 -0.27 -6.31 21.02
CA ARG A 158 -1.27 -5.25 21.24
C ARG A 158 -2.50 -5.35 20.34
N ALA A 159 -2.29 -5.63 19.05
CA ALA A 159 -3.32 -5.62 18.02
C ALA A 159 -3.47 -6.97 17.28
N GLY A 160 -2.65 -7.99 17.58
CA GLY A 160 -2.70 -9.28 16.88
C GLY A 160 -4.08 -9.93 16.91
N TRP A 161 -4.80 -9.80 18.03
CA TRP A 161 -6.18 -10.30 18.13
C TRP A 161 -7.18 -9.50 17.28
N LEU A 162 -6.97 -8.19 17.11
CA LEU A 162 -7.80 -7.33 16.24
C LEU A 162 -7.62 -7.71 14.78
N VAL A 163 -6.37 -7.93 14.36
CA VAL A 163 -6.02 -8.26 12.96
C VAL A 163 -6.00 -9.77 12.67
N GLN A 164 -6.60 -10.59 13.53
CA GLN A 164 -6.67 -12.05 13.39
C GLN A 164 -5.30 -12.72 13.18
N GLN A 165 -4.24 -12.13 13.73
CA GLN A 165 -2.83 -12.53 13.55
C GLN A 165 -2.35 -12.50 12.09
N ASN A 166 -3.03 -11.79 11.18
CA ASN A 166 -2.68 -11.70 9.76
C ASN A 166 -1.90 -10.41 9.46
N ALA A 167 -0.76 -10.24 10.14
CA ALA A 167 0.13 -9.10 9.94
C ALA A 167 1.47 -9.53 9.33
N GLN A 168 1.90 -8.82 8.28
CA GLN A 168 3.22 -8.95 7.66
C GLN A 168 4.05 -7.70 7.95
N GLU A 169 5.29 -7.88 8.38
CA GLU A 169 6.21 -6.76 8.58
C GLU A 169 6.85 -6.26 7.28
N VAL A 170 7.06 -4.94 7.23
CA VAL A 170 7.92 -4.26 6.26
C VAL A 170 8.89 -3.37 7.04
N GLY A 171 10.18 -3.72 6.98
CA GLY A 171 11.24 -2.98 7.67
C GLY A 171 11.60 -1.68 6.96
N VAL A 172 11.71 -0.60 7.73
CA VAL A 172 12.15 0.71 7.24
C VAL A 172 13.67 0.81 7.05
N LEU A 173 14.44 -0.08 7.68
CA LEU A 173 15.90 -0.04 7.67
C LEU A 173 16.57 -0.72 6.46
N GLU A 174 15.80 -1.16 5.47
CA GLU A 174 16.32 -1.79 4.26
C GLU A 174 16.32 -0.77 3.10
N MET A 175 17.36 0.09 2.99
CA MET A 175 17.87 0.77 1.77
C MET A 175 18.82 1.98 2.07
N ALA A 176 19.77 1.86 3.01
CA ALA A 176 21.04 2.63 2.99
C ALA A 176 22.07 2.01 3.96
N PRO A 177 23.34 1.83 3.57
CA PRO A 177 24.35 1.15 4.39
C PRO A 177 25.07 2.14 5.33
N ASP A 178 24.35 2.87 6.17
CA ASP A 178 25.00 3.91 6.99
C ASP A 178 24.33 3.94 8.35
N ASN A 179 25.02 3.39 9.35
CA ASN A 179 24.80 3.53 10.80
C ASN A 179 24.21 2.35 11.56
N CYS A 180 24.39 1.13 11.08
CA CYS A 180 24.36 0.00 12.01
C CYS A 180 25.57 0.09 12.96
N LYS A 181 25.37 0.68 14.15
CA LYS A 181 26.35 0.62 15.24
C LYS A 181 26.41 -0.82 15.77
N GLY A 182 27.28 -1.63 15.17
CA GLY A 182 27.52 -3.02 15.58
C GLY A 182 27.50 -4.03 14.44
N CYS A 183 27.05 -3.65 13.24
CA CYS A 183 27.26 -4.49 12.07
C CYS A 183 28.76 -4.43 11.74
N GLY A 184 29.45 -5.55 11.91
CA GLY A 184 30.87 -5.68 11.61
C GLY A 184 31.18 -5.07 10.25
N ALA A 185 32.27 -4.30 10.20
CA ALA A 185 32.71 -3.55 9.05
C ALA A 185 32.72 -4.42 7.77
N TRP A 186 31.73 -4.22 6.91
CA TRP A 186 31.91 -4.44 5.48
C TRP A 186 32.95 -3.42 5.05
N ARG A 187 34.22 -3.82 5.16
CA ARG A 187 35.36 -3.03 4.70
C ARG A 187 35.08 -2.68 3.25
N LYS A 188 34.90 -1.39 2.98
CA LYS A 188 35.04 -0.81 1.64
C LYS A 188 36.25 -1.47 1.00
N PHE A 189 36.06 -2.26 -0.04
CA PHE A 189 37.17 -2.63 -0.92
C PHE A 189 37.67 -1.32 -1.54
N PRO A 190 38.88 -0.82 -1.19
CA PRO A 190 39.42 0.31 -1.89
C PRO A 190 39.96 -0.24 -3.21
N VAL A 191 39.37 0.19 -4.32
CA VAL A 191 40.05 0.16 -5.61
C VAL A 191 41.21 1.14 -5.50
N ASN A 192 42.38 0.65 -5.06
CA ASN A 192 43.64 1.34 -5.30
C ASN A 192 44.78 0.33 -5.43
N SER A 193 45.26 0.23 -6.65
CA SER A 193 46.41 -0.51 -7.14
C SER A 193 47.68 -0.15 -6.37
N ARG A 194 48.03 -0.95 -5.37
CA ARG A 194 49.42 -1.03 -4.88
C ARG A 194 49.82 -2.48 -4.64
N HIS A 195 50.75 -2.89 -5.50
CA HIS A 195 51.57 -4.08 -5.46
C HIS A 195 52.07 -4.34 -4.02
N LEU A 196 51.70 -5.47 -3.43
CA LEU A 196 52.34 -6.00 -2.23
C LEU A 196 53.36 -7.06 -2.65
N PRO A 197 54.62 -6.99 -2.17
CA PRO A 197 55.66 -7.91 -2.59
C PRO A 197 55.45 -9.28 -1.92
N GLY A 198 55.51 -10.35 -2.71
CA GLY A 198 55.76 -11.69 -2.18
C GLY A 198 54.65 -12.73 -2.33
N GLN A 199 53.60 -12.51 -3.11
CA GLN A 199 52.72 -13.63 -3.50
C GLN A 199 53.04 -14.11 -4.92
N ARG A 200 53.63 -15.31 -4.96
CA ARG A 200 53.97 -16.06 -6.16
C ARG A 200 52.65 -16.54 -6.78
N VAL A 201 52.31 -16.01 -7.95
CA VAL A 201 51.17 -16.47 -8.76
C VAL A 201 51.52 -17.85 -9.31
N VAL A 202 50.78 -18.88 -8.92
CA VAL A 202 50.77 -20.16 -9.62
C VAL A 202 49.68 -20.06 -10.67
N HIS A 203 50.08 -19.95 -11.94
CA HIS A 203 49.18 -20.13 -13.06
C HIS A 203 49.05 -21.62 -13.34
N LEU A 204 47.83 -22.15 -13.20
CA LEU A 204 47.11 -22.98 -14.18
C LEU A 204 45.65 -23.10 -13.72
#